data_AF-Q4UJJ2-F1
#
_entry.id   AF-Q4UJJ2-F1
#
_cell.length_a   1.000
_cell.length_b   1.000
_cell.length_c   1.000
_cell.angle_alpha   90.00
_cell.angle_beta   90.00
_cell.angle_gamma   90.00
#
_symmetry.space_group_name_H-M   'P 1'
#
loop_
_entity.id
_entity.type
_entity.pdbx_description
1 polymer ?
#
loop_
_entity_poly.entity_id
_entity_poly.type
_entity_poly.pdbx_seq_one_letter_code
_entity_poly.pdbx_strand_id
1 'polypeptide(L)' 'MVSMKQVERQKLNQKLMRAAATGDIEAVQKLVLRGADIYCRDHQGDTALSLAAGSGYLDILDI' A
#
# COMPACT_ATOMS: atom_id res chain seq x y z
N MET A 1 -17.42 -11.47 13.47
CA MET A 1 -17.71 -10.08 13.07
C MET A 1 -16.39 -9.36 12.85
N VAL A 2 -16.03 -9.04 11.60
CA VAL A 2 -14.80 -8.27 11.33
C VAL A 2 -15.02 -6.84 11.84
N SER A 3 -14.14 -6.36 12.73
CA SER A 3 -14.24 -5.01 13.30
C SER A 3 -14.15 -3.95 12.21
N MET A 4 -14.91 -2.85 12.31
CA MET A 4 -14.87 -1.75 11.32
C MET A 4 -13.45 -1.23 11.07
N LYS A 5 -12.58 -1.23 12.09
CA LYS A 5 -11.15 -0.88 11.96
C LYS A 5 -10.39 -1.76 10.96
N GLN A 6 -10.74 -3.04 10.86
CA GLN A 6 -10.09 -3.96 9.93
C GLN A 6 -10.53 -3.69 8.48
N VAL A 7 -11.81 -3.44 8.26
CA VAL A 7 -12.33 -3.10 6.93
C VAL A 7 -11.72 -1.79 6.43
N GLU A 8 -11.63 -0.78 7.29
CA GLU A 8 -10.97 0.48 6.94
C GLU A 8 -9.48 0.30 6.65
N ARG A 9 -8.76 -0.49 7.46
CA ARG A 9 -7.36 -0.82 7.17
C ARG A 9 -7.20 -1.55 5.83
N GLN A 10 -8.05 -2.52 5.52
CA GLN A 10 -8.01 -3.22 4.22
C GLN A 10 -8.22 -2.26 3.04
N LYS A 11 -9.13 -1.28 3.16
CA LYS A 11 -9.31 -0.25 2.13
C LYS A 11 -8.05 0.63 1.98
N LEU A 12 -7.41 0.99 3.11
CA LEU A 12 -6.15 1.74 3.07
C LEU A 12 -5.03 0.92 2.39
N ASN A 13 -4.92 -0.38 2.68
CA ASN A 13 -3.93 -1.27 2.08
C ASN A 13 -4.11 -1.40 0.56
N GLN A 14 -5.35 -1.57 0.10
CA GLN A 14 -5.65 -1.61 -1.34
C GLN A 14 -5.29 -0.30 -2.04
N LYS A 15 -5.59 0.84 -1.40
CA LYS A 15 -5.19 2.16 -1.91
C LYS A 15 -3.67 2.31 -1.93
N LEU A 16 -2.98 1.79 -0.92
CA LEU A 16 -1.52 1.86 -0.80
C LEU A 16 -0.87 1.07 -1.94
N MET A 17 -1.32 -0.16 -2.18
CA MET A 17 -0.87 -0.98 -3.31
C MET A 17 -1.06 -0.26 -4.65
N ARG A 18 -2.23 0.36 -4.87
CA ARG A 18 -2.48 1.13 -6.10
C ARG A 18 -1.57 2.35 -6.24
N ALA A 19 -1.35 3.09 -5.15
CA ALA A 19 -0.45 4.25 -5.15
C ALA A 19 0.99 3.82 -5.46
N ALA A 20 1.45 2.72 -4.86
CA ALA A 20 2.77 2.17 -5.09
C ALA A 20 2.96 1.66 -6.53
N ALA A 21 1.97 0.97 -7.09
CA ALA A 21 1.97 0.50 -8.48
C ALA A 21 1.93 1.63 -9.52
N THR A 22 1.56 2.85 -9.13
CA THR A 22 1.44 4.02 -10.03
C THR A 22 2.49 5.10 -9.77
N GLY A 23 3.37 4.90 -8.79
CA GLY A 23 4.44 5.85 -8.47
C GLY A 23 3.98 7.07 -7.67
N ASP A 24 2.78 7.04 -7.09
CA ASP A 24 2.22 8.15 -6.33
C ASP A 24 2.78 8.18 -4.90
N ILE A 25 4.01 8.69 -4.77
CA ILE A 25 4.77 8.83 -3.52
C ILE A 25 3.95 9.59 -2.45
N GLU A 26 3.27 10.67 -2.84
CA GLU A 26 2.50 11.49 -1.91
C GLU A 26 1.30 10.71 -1.35
N ALA A 27 0.59 9.95 -2.19
CA ALA A 27 -0.48 9.08 -1.73
C ALA A 27 0.05 7.94 -0.85
N VAL A 28 1.20 7.34 -1.19
CA VAL A 28 1.84 6.32 -0.34
C VAL A 28 2.09 6.87 1.07
N GLN A 29 2.77 8.01 1.18
CA GLN A 29 3.05 8.65 2.47
C GLN A 29 1.76 8.94 3.26
N LYS A 30 0.75 9.54 2.63
CA LYS A 30 -0.54 9.82 3.27
C LYS A 30 -1.26 8.57 3.75
N LEU A 31 -1.17 7.46 3.01
CA LEU A 31 -1.84 6.21 3.35
C LEU A 31 -1.12 5.48 4.49
N VAL A 32 0.21 5.48 4.49
CA VAL A 32 1.03 4.96 5.60
C VAL A 32 0.71 5.75 6.88
N LEU A 33 0.68 7.08 6.82
CA LEU A 33 0.31 7.92 7.96
C LEU A 33 -1.13 7.66 8.47
N ARG A 34 -2.04 7.22 7.60
CA ARG A 34 -3.41 6.82 7.96
C ARG A 34 -3.51 5.42 8.55
N GLY A 35 -2.40 4.68 8.64
CA GLY A 35 -2.36 3.32 9.18
C GLY A 35 -2.60 2.22 8.14
N ALA A 36 -2.30 2.49 6.86
CA ALA A 36 -2.15 1.41 5.88
C ALA A 36 -1.02 0.47 6.32
N ASP A 37 -1.26 -0.83 6.20
CA ASP A 37 -0.29 -1.87 6.48
C ASP A 37 0.58 -2.12 5.24
N ILE A 38 1.83 -1.66 5.32
CA ILE A 38 2.84 -1.79 4.26
C ILE A 38 3.22 -3.23 3.94
N TYR A 39 2.97 -4.16 4.87
CA TYR A 39 3.27 -5.59 4.70
C TYR A 39 2.06 -6.39 4.22
N CYS A 40 0.90 -5.73 4.03
CA CYS A 40 -0.27 -6.40 3.48
C CYS A 40 0.07 -6.96 2.10
N ARG A 41 -0.43 -8.17 1.83
CA ARG A 41 -0.33 -8.83 0.52
C ARG A 41 -1.68 -8.85 -0.16
N ASP A 42 -1.67 -8.72 -1.49
CA ASP A 42 -2.84 -8.94 -2.32
C ASP A 42 -3.10 -10.45 -2.54
N HIS A 43 -4.00 -10.80 -3.45
CA HIS A 43 -4.31 -12.19 -3.78
C HIS A 43 -3.19 -12.92 -4.55
N GLN A 44 -2.22 -12.19 -5.11
CA GLN A 44 -1.04 -12.75 -5.80
C GLN A 44 0.15 -12.89 -4.84
N GLY A 45 0.06 -12.33 -3.64
CA GLY A 45 1.15 -12.30 -2.67
C GLY A 45 2.00 -11.03 -2.75
N ASP A 46 1.60 -10.07 -3.59
CA ASP A 46 2.32 -8.81 -3.79
C ASP A 46 2.05 -7.82 -2.68
N THR A 47 3.09 -7.10 -2.26
CA THR A 47 3.00 -5.96 -1.34
C THR A 47 3.01 -4.66 -2.12
N ALA A 48 2.69 -3.54 -1.47
CA ALA A 48 2.89 -2.23 -2.07
C ALA A 48 4.33 -2.05 -2.59
N LEU A 49 5.32 -2.52 -1.84
CA LEU A 49 6.73 -2.43 -2.22
C LEU A 49 7.08 -3.30 -3.43
N SER A 50 6.55 -4.52 -3.54
CA SER A 50 6.81 -5.35 -4.73
C SER A 50 6.19 -4.75 -5.99
N LEU A 51 5.00 -4.16 -5.87
CA LEU A 51 4.33 -3.44 -6.96
C LEU A 51 5.12 -2.20 -7.40
N ALA A 52 5.62 -1.39 -6.45
CA ALA A 52 6.47 -0.24 -6.76
C ALA A 52 7.78 -0.66 -7.44
N ALA A 53 8.47 -1.66 -6.88
CA ALA A 53 9.72 -2.17 -7.44
C ALA A 53 9.52 -2.75 -8.85
N GLY A 54 8.47 -3.55 -9.06
CA GLY A 54 8.13 -4.11 -10.37
C GLY A 54 7.74 -3.05 -11.41
N SER A 55 7.24 -1.90 -10.96
CA SER A 55 6.86 -0.77 -11.82
C SER A 55 7.99 0.26 -12.01
N GLY A 56 9.14 0.08 -11.36
CA GLY A 56 10.30 0.99 -11.45
C GLY A 56 10.26 2.21 -10.54
N TYR A 57 9.29 2.30 -9.62
CA TYR A 57 9.16 3.41 -8.67
C TYR A 57 9.99 3.16 -7.41
N LEU A 58 11.31 3.07 -7.60
CA LEU A 58 12.25 2.72 -6.53
C LEU A 58 12.26 3.74 -5.38
N ASP A 59 11.95 5.01 -5.65
CA ASP A 59 11.85 6.06 -4.62
C ASP A 59 10.84 5.73 -3.51
N ILE A 60 9.85 4.88 -3.80
CA ILE A 60 8.84 4.43 -2.81
C ILE A 60 9.44 3.47 -1.77
N LEU A 61 10.55 2.82 -2.07
CA LEU A 61 11.22 1.89 -1.16
C LEU A 61 11.94 2.61 -0.01
N ASP A 62 12.21 3.91 -0.17
CA ASP A 62 12.90 4.76 0.81
C ASP A 62 11.94 5.58 1.69
N ILE A 63 10.62 5.34 1.61
CA ILE A 63 9.59 5.98 2.46
C ILE A 63 9.52 5.30 3.83
#